data_AF-A0ABD0R4V9-F1
#
_entry.id   AF-A0ABD0R4V9-F1
#
_cell.length_a   1.000
_cell.length_b   1.000
_cell.length_c   1.000
_cell.angle_alpha   90.00
_cell.angle_beta   90.00
_cell.angle_gamma   90.00
#
_symmetry.space_group_name_H-M   'P 1'
#
loop_
_entity.id
_entity.type
_entity.pdbx_description
1 polymer ?
#
loop_
_entity_poly.entity_id
_entity_poly.type
_entity_poly.pdbx_seq_one_letter_code
_entity_poly.pdbx_strand_id
1 'polypeptide(L)' 'MRGIVAFYLTYLLCLIFGIACVALVAHWNYSYRGGFAWDGSAKQFNWHPVFMVTGMLVLYGN' A
#
# COMPACT_ATOMS: atom_id res chain seq x y z
N MET A 1 8.65 18.12 25.20
CA MET A 1 7.51 17.19 25.22
C MET A 1 6.55 17.37 24.03
N ARG A 2 6.00 18.57 23.77
CA ARG A 2 5.02 18.80 22.67
C ARG A 2 5.49 18.37 21.26
N GLY A 3 6.74 18.66 20.89
CA GLY A 3 7.27 18.27 19.57
C GLY A 3 7.45 16.76 19.40
N ILE A 4 7.84 16.05 20.46
CA ILE A 4 7.97 14.59 20.46
C ILE A 4 6.62 13.92 20.27
N VAL A 5 5.59 14.41 20.98
CA VAL A 5 4.22 13.89 20.84
C VAL A 5 3.69 14.13 19.43
N ALA A 6 3.88 15.34 18.87
CA ALA A 6 3.47 15.66 17.51
C ALA A 6 4.17 14.77 16.46
N PHE A 7 5.47 14.50 16.63
CA PHE A 7 6.23 13.60 15.76
C PHE A 7 5.63 12.18 15.78
N TYR A 8 5.44 11.58 16.96
CA TYR A 8 4.89 10.22 17.03
C TYR A 8 3.45 10.12 16.54
N LEU A 9 2.62 11.14 16.78
CA LEU A 9 1.25 11.17 16.26
C LEU A 9 1.22 11.23 14.74
N THR A 10 2.01 12.12 14.13
CA THR A 10 2.07 12.24 12.67
C THR A 10 2.67 11.00 12.03
N TYR A 11 3.72 10.43 12.61
CA TYR A 11 4.31 9.16 12.16
C TYR A 11 3.32 7.99 12.24
N LEU A 12 2.57 7.86 13.33
CA LEU A 12 1.53 6.83 13.47
C LEU A 12 0.43 7.01 12.42
N LEU A 13 0.01 8.25 12.14
CA LEU A 13 -0.96 8.53 11.08
C LEU A 13 -0.41 8.11 9.70
N CYS A 14 0.85 8.43 9.39
CA CYS A 14 1.49 7.98 8.15
C CYS A 14 1.49 6.45 8.01
N LEU A 15 1.78 5.72 9.09
CA LEU A 15 1.73 4.25 9.08
C LEU A 15 0.32 3.72 8.81
N ILE A 16 -0.70 4.27 9.50
CA ILE A 16 -2.10 3.85 9.32
C ILE A 16 -2.55 4.10 7.87
N PHE A 17 -2.27 5.29 7.33
CA PHE A 17 -2.62 5.60 5.94
C PHE A 17 -1.83 4.77 4.94
N GLY A 18 -0.55 4.48 5.18
CA GLY A 18 0.25 3.60 4.35
C GLY A 18 -0.35 2.19 4.27
N ILE A 19 -0.70 1.60 5.42
CA ILE A 19 -1.36 0.29 5.47
C ILE A 19 -2.72 0.33 4.76
N ALA A 20 -3.52 1.38 4.97
CA ALA A 20 -4.80 1.54 4.29
C ALA A 20 -4.64 1.63 2.77
N CYS A 21 -3.64 2.36 2.26
CA CYS A 21 -3.33 2.43 0.83
C CYS A 21 -2.99 1.06 0.24
N VAL A 22 -2.17 0.25 0.93
CA VAL A 22 -1.83 -1.12 0.48
C VAL A 22 -3.07 -2.02 0.48
N ALA A 23 -3.90 -1.94 1.52
CA ALA A 23 -5.14 -2.72 1.59
C ALA A 23 -6.13 -2.34 0.47
N LEU A 24 -6.29 -1.03 0.20
CA LEU A 24 -7.18 -0.53 -0.84
C LEU A 24 -6.71 -0.93 -2.25
N VAL A 25 -5.41 -0.82 -2.54
CA VAL A 25 -4.89 -1.23 -3.87
C VAL A 25 -4.98 -2.74 -4.07
N ALA A 26 -4.76 -3.52 -3.01
CA ALA A 26 -4.94 -4.97 -3.05
C ALA A 26 -6.42 -5.35 -3.26
N HIS A 27 -7.33 -4.75 -2.49
CA HIS A 27 -8.77 -4.97 -2.62
C HIS A 27 -9.29 -4.52 -3.99
N TRP A 28 -8.81 -3.39 -4.52
CA TRP A 28 -9.18 -2.92 -5.85
C TRP A 28 -8.83 -3.95 -6.94
N ASN A 29 -7.60 -4.45 -6.91
CA ASN A 29 -7.16 -5.44 -7.89
C ASN A 29 -7.86 -6.80 -7.68
N TYR A 30 -8.15 -7.17 -6.44
CA TYR A 30 -8.89 -8.40 -6.15
C TYR A 30 -10.34 -8.33 -6.65
N SER A 31 -11.09 -7.33 -6.20
CA SER A 31 -12.55 -7.24 -6.38
C SER A 31 -12.96 -6.70 -7.75
N TYR A 32 -12.18 -5.81 -8.36
CA TYR A 32 -12.56 -5.12 -9.61
C TYR A 32 -11.72 -5.51 -10.83
N ARG A 33 -10.50 -6.05 -10.64
CA ARG A 33 -9.61 -6.46 -11.75
C ARG A 33 -9.53 -7.98 -11.97
N GLY A 34 -10.38 -8.74 -11.29
CA GLY A 34 -10.48 -10.20 -11.49
C GLY A 34 -9.41 -11.01 -10.76
N GLY A 35 -8.78 -10.45 -9.73
CA GLY A 35 -7.86 -11.16 -8.85
C GLY A 35 -6.40 -11.10 -9.28
N PHE A 36 -5.60 -11.96 -8.68
CA PHE A 36 -4.16 -12.05 -8.91
C PHE A 36 -3.81 -13.41 -9.53
N ALA A 37 -2.82 -13.42 -10.41
CA ALA A 37 -2.22 -14.64 -10.93
C ALA A 37 -0.71 -14.44 -11.12
N TRP A 38 0.01 -15.55 -11.30
CA TRP A 38 1.44 -15.55 -11.60
C TRP A 38 1.74 -16.54 -12.74
N ASP A 39 0.98 -16.40 -13.83
CA ASP A 39 0.87 -17.36 -14.92
C ASP A 39 1.10 -16.73 -16.32
N GLY A 40 1.58 -15.49 -16.39
CA GLY A 40 1.76 -14.74 -17.63
C GLY A 40 0.47 -14.11 -18.17
N SER A 41 -0.69 -14.33 -17.53
CA SER A 41 -1.94 -13.70 -17.93
C SER A 41 -1.97 -12.21 -17.58
N ALA A 42 -2.97 -11.49 -18.09
CA ALA A 42 -3.21 -10.09 -17.72
C ALA A 42 -3.37 -9.88 -16.20
N LYS A 43 -3.77 -10.93 -15.44
CA LYS A 43 -3.89 -10.86 -13.98
C LYS A 43 -2.54 -10.77 -13.26
N GLN A 44 -1.44 -11.13 -13.92
CA GLN A 44 -0.10 -10.93 -13.37
C GLN A 44 0.25 -9.43 -13.28
N PHE A 45 -0.27 -8.61 -14.20
CA PHE A 45 -0.09 -7.15 -14.14
C PHE A 45 -0.78 -6.53 -12.92
N ASN A 46 -1.82 -7.16 -12.35
CA ASN A 46 -2.49 -6.65 -11.16
C ASN A 46 -1.56 -6.60 -9.93
N TRP A 47 -0.47 -7.37 -9.91
CA TRP A 47 0.58 -7.27 -8.89
C TRP A 47 1.42 -5.99 -8.99
N HIS A 48 1.55 -5.43 -10.20
CA HIS A 48 2.32 -4.22 -10.44
C HIS A 48 1.90 -3.06 -9.51
N PRO A 49 0.64 -2.59 -9.50
CA PRO A 49 0.24 -1.50 -8.62
C PRO A 49 0.39 -1.85 -7.13
N VAL A 50 0.19 -3.11 -6.74
CA VAL A 50 0.35 -3.54 -5.34
C VAL A 50 1.81 -3.40 -4.89
N PHE A 51 2.76 -3.88 -5.70
CA PHE A 51 4.19 -3.77 -5.39
C PHE A 51 4.72 -2.35 -5.50
N MET A 52 4.24 -1.56 -6.46
CA MET A 52 4.63 -0.14 -6.59
C MET A 52 4.19 0.66 -5.35
N VAL A 53 2.95 0.49 -4.88
CA VAL A 53 2.44 1.16 -3.68
C VAL A 53 3.13 0.65 -2.42
N THR A 54 3.33 -0.66 -2.29
CA THR A 54 3.99 -1.21 -1.09
C THR A 54 5.46 -0.77 -1.02
N GLY A 55 6.22 -0.97 -2.09
CA GLY A 55 7.65 -0.70 -2.11
C GLY A 55 7.99 0.78 -2.19
N MET A 56 7.53 1.48 -3.24
CA MET A 56 7.98 2.83 -3.53
C MET A 56 7.16 3.93 -2.85
N LEU A 57 5.92 3.65 -2.43
CA LEU A 57 5.12 4.64 -1.72
C LEU A 57 5.21 4.48 -0.20
N VAL A 58 4.97 3.27 0.31
CA VAL A 58 4.88 3.05 1.77
C VAL A 58 6.22 2.74 2.41
N LEU A 59 6.97 1.76 1.88
CA LEU A 59 8.24 1.34 2.48
C LEU A 59 9.38 2.35 2.23
N TYR A 60 9.44 2.97 1.06
CA TYR A 60 10.46 3.98 0.76
C TYR A 60 10.27 5.29 1.56
N GLY A 61 9.03 5.62 1.92
CA GLY A 61 8.70 6.81 2.71
C GLY A 61 8.77 6.61 4.23
N ASN A 62 9.08 5.40 4.69
CA ASN A 62 9.24 5.03 6.10
C ASN A 62 10.71 5.07 6.50
#